data_AF-A0A258YQA2-F1
#
_entry.id   AF-A0A258YQA2-F1
#
_cell.length_a   1.000
_cell.length_b   1.000
_cell.length_c   1.000
_cell.angle_alpha   90.00
_cell.angle_beta   90.00
_cell.angle_gamma   90.00
#
_symmetry.space_group_name_H-M   'P 1'
#
loop_
_entity.id
_entity.type
_entity.pdbx_description
1 polymer ?
#
loop_
_entity_poly.entity_id
_entity_poly.type
_entity_poly.pdbx_seq_one_letter_code
_entity_poly.pdbx_strand_id
1 'polypeptide(L)'
;MHSYNLAGPIDPASLALQGAGRRSMETMLNCYCREVAGLEGQLSIGPLFGQSDSPASVRLALHRTGGRAMHIRLPFTGERLLTVVDSASATGNYLYLSPMYCKAPGKPWALLDWQALAGLLLRELSFKYGMPANDELMQQIHDSVTVTSAVLSAARPARFSAEPLQAFIESEQSLVFGHPFHPAPKSRQGISHEDMQRYSPEMGTRFALHYF
;
A
#
# COMPACT_ATOMS: atom_id res chain seq x y z
N MET A 1 18.65 11.37 37.16
CA MET A 1 17.71 11.38 36.02
C MET A 1 18.46 10.90 34.79
N HIS A 2 18.34 9.63 34.45
CA HIS A 2 18.99 9.03 33.27
C HIS A 2 18.03 9.13 32.09
N SER A 3 18.32 10.04 31.17
CA SER A 3 17.60 10.25 29.93
C SER A 3 17.97 9.14 28.94
N TYR A 4 17.15 8.09 28.86
CA TYR A 4 17.24 7.12 27.78
C TYR A 4 16.63 7.71 26.50
N ASN A 5 17.45 8.47 25.76
CA ASN A 5 17.13 8.84 24.38
C ASN A 5 17.57 7.68 23.47
N LEU A 6 16.73 6.65 23.36
CA LEU A 6 16.93 5.48 22.50
C LEU A 6 16.27 5.65 21.13
N ALA A 7 16.36 6.86 20.54
CA ALA A 7 16.11 7.03 19.11
C ALA A 7 17.45 6.88 18.38
N GLY A 8 17.86 5.63 18.14
CA GLY A 8 18.97 5.36 17.22
C GLY A 8 18.66 5.92 15.82
N PRO A 9 19.68 6.14 14.97
CA PRO A 9 19.46 6.56 13.59
C PRO A 9 18.51 5.57 12.91
N ILE A 10 17.46 6.07 12.27
CA ILE A 10 16.49 5.22 11.57
C ILE A 10 17.22 4.56 10.40
N ASP A 11 17.27 3.23 10.41
CA ASP A 11 17.86 2.43 9.35
C ASP A 11 17.17 2.72 8.00
N PRO A 12 17.90 3.14 6.95
CA PRO A 12 17.35 3.38 5.62
C PRO A 12 16.58 2.18 5.04
N ALA A 13 17.01 0.94 5.32
CA ALA A 13 16.31 -0.25 4.85
C ALA A 13 14.92 -0.39 5.51
N SER A 14 14.83 -0.06 6.80
CA SER A 14 13.55 -0.03 7.53
C SER A 14 12.60 1.02 6.96
N LEU A 15 13.11 2.22 6.62
CA LEU A 15 12.29 3.26 5.96
C LEU A 15 11.78 2.82 4.59
N ALA A 16 12.63 2.18 3.78
CA ALA A 16 12.25 1.67 2.47
C ALA A 16 11.16 0.60 2.57
N LEU A 17 11.27 -0.33 3.54
CA LEU A 17 10.24 -1.35 3.80
C LEU A 17 8.93 -0.73 4.27
N GLN A 18 8.98 0.26 5.18
CA GLN A 18 7.79 0.99 5.62
C GLN A 18 7.11 1.73 4.46
N GLY A 19 7.89 2.39 3.60
CA GLY A 19 7.39 3.07 2.40
C GLY A 19 6.73 2.11 1.41
N ALA A 20 7.38 0.98 1.12
CA ALA A 20 6.85 -0.07 0.26
C ALA A 20 5.54 -0.67 0.82
N GLY A 21 5.53 -1.02 2.11
CA GLY A 21 4.34 -1.54 2.79
C GLY A 21 3.18 -0.55 2.80
N ARG A 22 3.45 0.72 3.11
CA ARG A 22 2.44 1.79 3.02
C ARG A 22 1.86 1.87 1.62
N ARG A 23 2.69 1.91 0.59
CA ARG A 23 2.19 2.04 -0.78
C ARG A 23 1.36 0.81 -1.20
N SER A 24 1.80 -0.38 -0.84
CA SER A 24 1.04 -1.62 -1.07
C SER A 24 -0.34 -1.57 -0.42
N MET A 25 -0.45 -1.06 0.81
CA MET A 25 -1.75 -0.86 1.45
C MET A 25 -2.66 0.08 0.66
N GLU A 26 -2.14 1.22 0.21
CA GLU A 26 -2.90 2.21 -0.56
C GLU A 26 -3.39 1.62 -1.89
N THR A 27 -2.53 0.91 -2.63
CA THR A 27 -2.92 0.32 -3.92
C THR A 27 -3.92 -0.82 -3.75
N MET A 28 -3.71 -1.72 -2.78
CA MET A 28 -4.65 -2.80 -2.48
C MET A 28 -6.02 -2.25 -2.09
N LEU A 29 -6.05 -1.22 -1.23
CA LEU A 29 -7.31 -0.64 -0.77
C LEU A 29 -8.02 0.13 -1.89
N ASN A 30 -7.29 0.83 -2.77
CA ASN A 30 -7.85 1.42 -3.99
C ASN A 30 -8.48 0.35 -4.90
N CYS A 31 -7.82 -0.79 -5.12
CA CYS A 31 -8.39 -1.91 -5.90
C CYS A 31 -9.69 -2.39 -5.28
N TYR A 32 -9.66 -2.73 -3.99
CA TYR A 32 -10.80 -3.28 -3.28
C TYR A 32 -11.99 -2.30 -3.24
N CYS A 33 -11.73 -1.02 -2.99
CA CYS A 33 -12.75 0.02 -3.04
C CYS A 33 -13.38 0.15 -4.43
N ARG A 34 -12.58 0.12 -5.49
CA ARG A 34 -13.05 0.30 -6.86
C ARG A 34 -13.83 -0.90 -7.38
N GLU A 35 -13.38 -2.10 -7.05
CA GLU A 35 -13.86 -3.34 -7.70
C GLU A 35 -14.83 -4.15 -6.83
N VAL A 36 -14.90 -3.86 -5.52
CA VAL A 36 -15.73 -4.61 -4.57
C VAL A 36 -16.56 -3.67 -3.70
N ALA A 37 -15.93 -2.99 -2.74
CA ALA A 37 -16.67 -2.30 -1.69
C ALA A 37 -17.51 -1.12 -2.19
N GLY A 38 -17.03 -0.40 -3.22
CA GLY A 38 -17.76 0.69 -3.85
C GLY A 38 -18.99 0.19 -4.60
N LEU A 39 -18.85 -0.89 -5.37
CA LEU A 39 -19.95 -1.48 -6.15
C LEU A 39 -21.03 -2.10 -5.27
N GLU A 40 -20.65 -2.62 -4.10
CA GLU A 40 -21.55 -3.31 -3.18
C GLU A 40 -22.08 -2.40 -2.05
N GLY A 41 -21.82 -1.10 -2.12
CA GLY A 41 -22.29 -0.14 -1.11
C GLY A 41 -21.70 -0.36 0.29
N GLN A 42 -20.55 -1.05 0.37
CA GLN A 42 -19.82 -1.35 1.61
C GLN A 42 -18.83 -0.25 1.99
N LEU A 43 -18.51 0.64 1.05
CA LEU A 43 -17.68 1.82 1.24
C LEU A 43 -18.53 3.06 1.55
N SER A 44 -18.15 3.82 2.57
CA SER A 44 -18.67 5.17 2.80
C SER A 44 -17.54 6.17 3.10
N ILE A 45 -17.64 7.35 2.49
CA ILE A 45 -16.73 8.47 2.71
C ILE A 45 -17.53 9.62 3.31
N GLY A 46 -17.13 10.11 4.48
CA GLY A 46 -17.91 11.14 5.17
C GLY A 46 -17.39 11.50 6.55
N PRO A 47 -18.21 12.15 7.39
CA PRO A 47 -17.87 12.37 8.79
C PRO A 47 -17.81 11.03 9.55
N LEU A 48 -17.08 11.00 10.67
CA LEU A 48 -17.11 9.85 11.59
C LEU A 48 -18.52 9.65 12.14
N PHE A 49 -19.03 8.42 12.04
CA PHE A 49 -20.29 8.04 12.68
C PHE A 49 -20.04 7.71 14.15
N GLY A 50 -20.63 8.49 15.06
CA GLY A 50 -20.50 8.31 16.51
C GLY A 50 -19.17 8.85 17.05
N GLN A 51 -19.22 9.72 18.06
CA GLN A 51 -18.02 10.45 18.52
C GLN A 51 -16.98 9.56 19.24
N SER A 52 -17.36 8.36 19.70
CA SER A 52 -16.56 7.55 20.62
C SER A 52 -15.97 6.25 20.05
N ASP A 53 -16.32 5.82 18.83
CA ASP A 53 -15.81 4.56 18.24
C ASP A 53 -14.78 4.79 17.13
N SER A 54 -13.67 5.47 17.46
CA SER A 54 -12.57 5.69 16.50
C SER A 54 -11.20 5.81 17.19
N PRO A 55 -10.09 5.43 16.51
CA PRO A 55 -8.73 5.68 17.00
C PRO A 55 -8.42 7.18 17.16
N ALA A 56 -7.60 7.52 18.14
CA ALA A 56 -7.21 8.92 18.40
C ALA A 56 -6.46 9.56 17.21
N SER A 57 -5.60 8.78 16.53
CA SER A 57 -4.86 9.20 15.33
C SER A 57 -5.79 9.57 14.16
N VAL A 58 -6.89 8.84 13.97
CA VAL A 58 -7.90 9.12 12.95
C VAL A 58 -8.61 10.44 13.25
N ARG A 59 -9.05 10.64 14.50
CA ARG A 59 -9.68 11.93 14.92
C ARG A 59 -8.73 13.10 14.74
N LEU A 60 -7.47 12.93 15.12
CA LEU A 60 -6.44 13.95 14.94
C LEU A 60 -6.21 14.28 13.46
N ALA A 61 -6.12 13.26 12.60
CA ALA A 61 -5.94 13.44 11.17
C ALA A 61 -7.13 14.21 10.54
N LEU A 62 -8.37 13.87 10.89
CA LEU A 62 -9.56 14.61 10.43
C LEU A 62 -9.50 16.09 10.82
N HIS A 63 -9.17 16.37 12.09
CA HIS A 63 -9.07 17.75 12.57
C HIS A 63 -7.94 18.54 11.90
N ARG A 64 -6.77 17.92 11.70
CA ARG A 64 -5.59 18.62 11.16
C ARG A 64 -5.64 18.82 9.65
N THR A 65 -6.26 17.90 8.92
CA THR A 65 -6.24 17.90 7.46
C THR A 65 -7.54 18.38 6.83
N GLY A 66 -8.65 18.36 7.57
CA GLY A 66 -9.98 18.62 7.02
C GLY A 66 -10.51 17.50 6.12
N GLY A 67 -9.84 16.35 6.08
CA GLY A 67 -10.20 15.20 5.25
C GLY A 67 -11.53 14.55 5.64
N ARG A 68 -11.79 13.37 5.06
CA ARG A 68 -13.01 12.57 5.26
C ARG A 68 -12.66 11.19 5.79
N ALA A 69 -13.47 10.68 6.70
CA ALA A 69 -13.34 9.30 7.17
C ALA A 69 -13.78 8.36 6.05
N MET A 70 -12.92 7.40 5.73
CA MET A 70 -13.24 6.26 4.87
C MET A 70 -13.58 5.08 5.76
N HIS A 71 -14.82 4.59 5.66
CA HIS A 71 -15.29 3.40 6.33
C HIS A 71 -15.57 2.31 5.30
N ILE A 72 -15.02 1.11 5.53
CA ILE A 72 -15.30 -0.05 4.69
C ILE A 72 -15.84 -1.15 5.60
N ARG A 73 -16.99 -1.71 5.22
CA ARG A 73 -17.56 -2.89 5.89
C ARG A 73 -17.10 -4.15 5.16
N LEU A 74 -16.79 -5.18 5.92
CA LEU A 74 -16.43 -6.50 5.43
C LEU A 74 -17.52 -7.46 5.95
N PRO A 75 -18.66 -7.54 5.25
CA PRO A 75 -19.82 -8.26 5.74
C PRO A 75 -19.61 -9.76 5.95
N PHE A 76 -18.66 -10.39 5.24
CA PHE A 76 -18.47 -11.85 5.33
C PHE A 76 -17.62 -12.25 6.53
N THR A 77 -16.66 -11.42 6.95
CA THR A 77 -15.90 -11.61 8.21
C THR A 77 -16.46 -10.83 9.40
N GLY A 78 -17.36 -9.88 9.17
CA GLY A 78 -17.92 -8.99 10.19
C GLY A 78 -16.98 -7.87 10.64
N GLU A 79 -15.90 -7.63 9.90
CA GLU A 79 -14.87 -6.65 10.23
C GLU A 79 -15.18 -5.28 9.60
N ARG A 80 -14.55 -4.23 10.14
CA ARG A 80 -14.65 -2.87 9.60
C ARG A 80 -13.27 -2.24 9.49
N LEU A 81 -13.02 -1.55 8.39
CA LEU A 81 -11.81 -0.73 8.20
C LEU A 81 -12.13 0.75 8.38
N LEU A 82 -11.16 1.49 8.91
CA LEU A 82 -11.23 2.94 9.10
C LEU A 82 -9.89 3.60 8.78
N THR A 83 -9.93 4.65 7.96
CA THR A 83 -8.82 5.55 7.69
C THR A 83 -9.35 6.94 7.33
N VAL A 84 -8.48 7.93 7.14
CA VAL A 84 -8.80 9.25 6.63
C VAL A 84 -8.27 9.38 5.23
N VAL A 85 -9.09 9.91 4.33
CA VAL A 85 -8.71 10.30 2.97
C VAL A 85 -8.94 11.78 2.76
N ASP A 86 -8.28 12.37 1.76
CA ASP A 86 -8.47 13.78 1.41
C ASP A 86 -9.93 14.10 1.08
N SER A 87 -10.50 13.37 0.11
CA SER A 87 -11.85 13.58 -0.38
C SER A 87 -12.39 12.30 -1.02
N ALA A 88 -13.68 12.31 -1.37
CA ALA A 88 -14.26 11.24 -2.18
C ALA A 88 -13.66 11.27 -3.59
N SER A 89 -13.37 10.11 -4.15
CA SER A 89 -12.75 9.97 -5.47
C SER A 89 -13.70 9.24 -6.42
N ALA A 90 -14.06 9.88 -7.54
CA ALA A 90 -14.92 9.28 -8.56
C ALA A 90 -14.24 8.11 -9.29
N THR A 91 -12.90 8.06 -9.29
CA THR A 91 -12.11 7.01 -9.94
C THR A 91 -11.64 5.92 -8.98
N GLY A 92 -11.96 6.05 -7.68
CA GLY A 92 -11.48 5.14 -6.64
C GLY A 92 -9.99 5.29 -6.32
N ASN A 93 -9.30 6.30 -6.84
CA ASN A 93 -7.92 6.63 -6.48
C ASN A 93 -7.93 7.59 -5.29
N TYR A 94 -7.69 7.09 -4.08
CA TYR A 94 -7.75 7.90 -2.86
C TYR A 94 -6.36 8.33 -2.40
N LEU A 95 -6.28 9.55 -1.84
CA LEU A 95 -5.12 10.02 -1.09
C LEU A 95 -5.35 9.77 0.41
N TYR A 96 -4.54 8.91 1.01
CA TYR A 96 -4.66 8.50 2.41
C TYR A 96 -3.87 9.42 3.35
N LEU A 97 -4.55 9.94 4.37
CA LEU A 97 -4.06 10.97 5.30
C LEU A 97 -3.86 10.45 6.73
N SER A 98 -4.20 9.19 7.00
CA SER A 98 -3.94 8.53 8.28
C SER A 98 -3.53 7.06 8.10
N PRO A 99 -3.00 6.42 9.15
CA PRO A 99 -2.88 4.97 9.17
C PRO A 99 -4.24 4.28 9.03
N MET A 100 -4.22 3.01 8.62
CA MET A 100 -5.41 2.19 8.44
C MET A 100 -5.63 1.32 9.67
N TYR A 101 -6.88 1.20 10.11
CA TYR A 101 -7.25 0.40 11.27
C TYR A 101 -8.34 -0.59 10.91
N CYS A 102 -8.33 -1.76 11.54
CA CYS A 102 -9.46 -2.69 11.53
C CYS A 102 -10.14 -2.77 12.90
N LYS A 103 -11.41 -3.13 12.91
CA LYS A 103 -12.15 -3.51 14.11
C LYS A 103 -12.92 -4.79 13.85
N ALA A 104 -12.50 -5.86 14.51
CA ALA A 104 -13.23 -7.11 14.54
C ALA A 104 -14.40 -7.07 15.54
N PRO A 105 -15.41 -7.94 15.42
CA PRO A 105 -16.51 -8.03 16.37
C PRO A 105 -16.02 -8.19 17.81
N GLY A 106 -16.48 -7.31 18.71
CA GLY A 106 -16.12 -7.36 20.14
C GLY A 106 -14.65 -7.05 20.48
N LYS A 107 -13.85 -6.59 19.51
CA LYS A 107 -12.43 -6.25 19.70
C LYS A 107 -12.19 -4.73 19.60
N PRO A 108 -11.12 -4.21 20.23
CA PRO A 108 -10.69 -2.83 20.01
C PRO A 108 -10.20 -2.63 18.57
N TRP A 109 -10.04 -1.37 18.17
CA TRP A 109 -9.37 -1.02 16.91
C TRP A 109 -7.91 -1.47 16.94
N ALA A 110 -7.48 -2.18 15.90
CA ALA A 110 -6.10 -2.59 15.69
C ALA A 110 -5.51 -1.83 14.50
N LEU A 111 -4.26 -1.35 14.65
CA LEU A 111 -3.50 -0.76 13.55
C LEU A 111 -3.13 -1.85 12.56
N LEU A 112 -3.26 -1.58 11.27
CA LEU A 112 -2.88 -2.49 10.21
C LEU A 112 -1.51 -2.16 9.65
N ASP A 113 -0.72 -3.22 9.44
CA ASP A 113 0.34 -3.24 8.45
C ASP A 113 -0.18 -3.84 7.13
N TRP A 114 0.71 -3.94 6.15
CA TRP A 114 0.34 -4.42 4.82
C TRP A 114 -0.02 -5.90 4.80
N GLN A 115 0.62 -6.74 5.63
CA GLN A 115 0.30 -8.16 5.74
C GLN A 115 -1.10 -8.36 6.33
N ALA A 116 -1.41 -7.65 7.41
CA ALA A 116 -2.70 -7.73 8.08
C ALA A 116 -3.82 -7.23 7.18
N LEU A 117 -3.61 -6.14 6.44
CA LEU A 117 -4.59 -5.66 5.46
C LEU A 117 -4.79 -6.67 4.32
N ALA A 118 -3.71 -7.20 3.73
CA ALA A 118 -3.79 -8.20 2.66
C ALA A 118 -4.56 -9.44 3.12
N GLY A 119 -4.18 -10.02 4.27
CA GLY A 119 -4.86 -11.20 4.81
C GLY A 119 -6.33 -10.96 5.14
N LEU A 120 -6.67 -9.77 5.62
CA LEU A 120 -8.06 -9.39 5.91
C LEU A 120 -8.89 -9.26 4.62
N LEU A 121 -8.38 -8.59 3.58
CA LEU A 121 -9.09 -8.46 2.30
C LEU A 121 -9.20 -9.80 1.57
N LEU A 122 -8.14 -10.60 1.53
CA LEU A 122 -8.15 -11.91 0.87
C LEU A 122 -9.10 -12.89 1.58
N ARG A 123 -9.16 -12.86 2.91
CA ARG A 123 -10.10 -13.68 3.68
C ARG A 123 -11.55 -13.27 3.42
N GLU A 124 -11.83 -11.96 3.39
CA GLU A 124 -13.17 -11.46 3.03
C GLU A 124 -13.59 -11.96 1.65
N LEU A 125 -12.71 -11.86 0.64
CA LEU A 125 -12.99 -12.34 -0.71
C LEU A 125 -13.16 -13.86 -0.78
N SER A 126 -12.36 -14.62 -0.02
CA SER A 126 -12.49 -16.08 0.10
C SER A 126 -13.87 -16.47 0.62
N PHE A 127 -14.36 -15.85 1.70
CA PHE A 127 -15.71 -16.10 2.21
C PHE A 127 -16.79 -15.65 1.23
N LYS A 128 -16.64 -14.48 0.62
CA LYS A 128 -17.60 -13.95 -0.37
C LYS A 128 -17.82 -14.89 -1.54
N TYR A 129 -16.74 -15.44 -2.11
CA TYR A 129 -16.80 -16.28 -3.31
C TYR A 129 -16.81 -17.77 -3.01
N GLY A 130 -16.75 -18.19 -1.73
CA GLY A 130 -16.67 -19.60 -1.36
C GLY A 130 -15.40 -20.29 -1.89
N MET A 131 -14.30 -19.53 -2.02
CA MET A 131 -13.02 -20.01 -2.56
C MET A 131 -12.03 -20.28 -1.43
N PRO A 132 -11.04 -21.19 -1.63
CA PRO A 132 -9.96 -21.34 -0.67
C PRO A 132 -9.13 -20.06 -0.51
N ALA A 133 -8.28 -20.00 0.52
CA ALA A 133 -7.33 -18.92 0.69
C ALA A 133 -6.43 -18.78 -0.55
N ASN A 134 -6.22 -17.55 -1.00
CA ASN A 134 -5.36 -17.25 -2.15
C ASN A 134 -3.92 -17.00 -1.70
N ASP A 135 -3.23 -18.08 -1.32
CA ASP A 135 -1.85 -18.03 -0.82
C ASP A 135 -0.87 -17.55 -1.89
N GLU A 136 -1.15 -17.85 -3.17
CA GLU A 136 -0.35 -17.38 -4.30
C GLU A 136 -0.35 -15.85 -4.38
N LEU A 137 -1.53 -15.22 -4.30
CA LEU A 137 -1.64 -13.76 -4.31
C LEU A 137 -1.01 -13.14 -3.07
N MET A 138 -1.13 -13.75 -1.90
CA MET A 138 -0.42 -13.30 -0.70
C MET A 138 1.10 -13.31 -0.91
N GLN A 139 1.63 -14.36 -1.54
CA GLN A 139 3.04 -14.45 -1.88
C GLN A 139 3.46 -13.42 -2.93
N GLN A 140 2.61 -13.13 -3.92
CA GLN A 140 2.84 -12.06 -4.90
C GLN A 140 2.87 -10.68 -4.25
N ILE A 141 1.99 -10.41 -3.29
CA ILE A 141 1.99 -9.15 -2.53
C ILE A 141 3.28 -9.02 -1.72
N HIS A 142 3.71 -10.09 -1.04
CA HIS A 142 4.97 -10.10 -0.29
C HIS A 142 6.17 -9.83 -1.20
N ASP A 143 6.22 -10.49 -2.36
CA ASP A 143 7.27 -10.29 -3.35
C ASP A 143 7.26 -8.84 -3.88
N SER A 144 6.09 -8.31 -4.24
CA SER A 144 5.93 -6.92 -4.67
C SER A 144 6.43 -5.90 -3.63
N VAL A 145 6.14 -6.11 -2.35
CA VAL A 145 6.64 -5.25 -1.26
C VAL A 145 8.16 -5.36 -1.13
N THR A 146 8.70 -6.58 -1.22
CA THR A 146 10.14 -6.86 -1.14
C THR A 146 10.90 -6.17 -2.27
N VAL A 147 10.41 -6.32 -3.51
CA VAL A 147 10.96 -5.67 -4.70
C VAL A 147 10.89 -4.14 -4.59
N THR A 148 9.74 -3.61 -4.19
CA THR A 148 9.56 -2.16 -4.01
C THR A 148 10.50 -1.60 -2.94
N SER A 149 10.69 -2.34 -1.84
CA SER A 149 11.63 -1.97 -0.77
C SER A 149 13.09 -1.94 -1.26
N ALA A 150 13.49 -2.92 -2.08
CA ALA A 150 14.82 -2.94 -2.69
C ALA A 150 15.01 -1.74 -3.64
N VAL A 151 14.02 -1.44 -4.48
CA VAL A 151 14.05 -0.27 -5.39
C VAL A 151 14.13 1.02 -4.58
N LEU A 152 13.32 1.21 -3.54
CA LEU A 152 13.35 2.41 -2.70
C LEU A 152 14.69 2.58 -1.97
N SER A 153 15.33 1.48 -1.56
CA SER A 153 16.66 1.50 -0.94
C SER A 153 17.75 1.94 -1.92
N ALA A 154 17.62 1.57 -3.21
CA ALA A 154 18.57 1.93 -4.26
C ALA A 154 18.28 3.31 -4.89
N ALA A 155 17.03 3.76 -4.83
CA ALA A 155 16.56 4.95 -5.50
C ALA A 155 17.28 6.21 -5.01
N ARG A 156 17.72 7.03 -5.97
CA ARG A 156 18.26 8.37 -5.72
C ARG A 156 17.38 9.37 -6.46
N PRO A 157 16.36 9.95 -5.79
CA PRO A 157 15.48 10.92 -6.42
C PRO A 157 16.30 12.10 -6.97
N ALA A 158 16.23 12.31 -8.27
CA ALA A 158 16.84 13.43 -8.96
C ALA A 158 15.81 14.07 -9.87
N ARG A 159 16.02 15.34 -10.21
CA ARG A 159 15.26 15.96 -11.30
C ARG A 159 15.65 15.28 -12.60
N PHE A 160 14.69 15.09 -13.49
CA PHE A 160 14.98 14.59 -14.81
C PHE A 160 15.93 15.53 -15.56
N SER A 161 16.75 14.94 -16.43
CA SER A 161 17.63 15.63 -17.34
C SER A 161 16.85 16.60 -18.22
N ALA A 162 17.49 17.70 -18.62
CA ALA A 162 16.96 18.60 -19.63
C ALA A 162 17.07 18.01 -21.05
N GLU A 163 17.93 17.01 -21.25
CA GLU A 163 18.12 16.33 -22.54
C GLU A 163 16.95 15.38 -22.83
N PRO A 164 16.18 15.57 -23.93
CA PRO A 164 14.92 14.86 -24.16
C PRO A 164 15.01 13.33 -24.13
N LEU A 165 16.05 12.75 -24.75
CA LEU A 165 16.22 11.29 -24.77
C LEU A 165 16.54 10.73 -23.39
N GLN A 166 17.35 11.45 -22.62
CA GLN A 166 17.71 11.04 -21.27
C GLN A 166 16.52 11.18 -20.32
N ALA A 167 15.73 12.25 -20.47
CA ALA A 167 14.47 12.43 -19.75
C ALA A 167 13.45 11.31 -20.04
N PHE A 168 13.37 10.86 -21.30
CA PHE A 168 12.53 9.72 -21.68
C PHE A 168 12.95 8.45 -20.94
N ILE A 169 14.24 8.10 -20.95
CA ILE A 169 14.77 6.93 -20.23
C ILE A 169 14.49 7.05 -18.72
N GLU A 170 14.75 8.22 -18.13
CA GLU A 170 14.50 8.45 -16.70
C GLU A 170 13.02 8.32 -16.35
N SER A 171 12.12 8.73 -17.25
CA SER A 171 10.68 8.57 -17.06
C SER A 171 10.26 7.10 -17.01
N GLU A 172 10.78 6.27 -17.91
CA GLU A 172 10.53 4.82 -17.94
C GLU A 172 11.06 4.12 -16.67
N GLN A 173 12.18 4.61 -16.13
CA GLN A 173 12.80 4.08 -14.91
C GLN A 173 12.17 4.62 -13.62
N SER A 174 11.29 5.63 -13.71
CA SER A 174 10.74 6.31 -12.54
C SER A 174 9.52 5.64 -11.90
N LEU A 175 8.94 4.60 -12.52
CA LEU A 175 7.71 3.95 -12.05
C LEU A 175 7.96 2.95 -10.90
N VAL A 176 8.49 3.46 -9.78
CA VAL A 176 8.88 2.67 -8.59
C VAL A 176 7.73 1.81 -8.06
N PHE A 177 6.53 2.37 -7.97
CA PHE A 177 5.37 1.72 -7.34
C PHE A 177 4.49 0.93 -8.31
N GLY A 178 4.75 1.00 -9.62
CA GLY A 178 3.97 0.30 -10.63
C GLY A 178 2.51 0.76 -10.70
N HIS A 179 1.61 -0.15 -11.06
CA HIS A 179 0.20 0.15 -11.31
C HIS A 179 -0.54 0.55 -10.02
N PRO A 180 -1.23 1.71 -9.99
CA PRO A 180 -1.88 2.22 -8.77
C PRO A 180 -3.14 1.43 -8.35
N PHE A 181 -3.65 0.57 -9.23
CA PHE A 181 -4.78 -0.31 -8.99
C PHE A 181 -4.40 -1.76 -9.31
N HIS A 182 -3.34 -2.26 -8.69
CA HIS A 182 -3.02 -3.68 -8.68
C HIS A 182 -2.56 -4.06 -7.27
N PRO A 183 -2.93 -5.25 -6.74
CA PRO A 183 -2.53 -5.67 -5.40
C PRO A 183 -1.04 -5.96 -5.27
N ALA A 184 -0.40 -6.44 -6.34
CA ALA A 184 1.02 -6.84 -6.36
C ALA A 184 1.78 -6.29 -7.60
N PRO A 185 1.80 -4.97 -7.83
CA PRO A 185 2.23 -4.36 -9.10
C PRO A 185 3.71 -4.58 -9.45
N LYS A 186 4.54 -4.97 -8.48
CA LYS A 186 5.99 -5.21 -8.65
C LYS A 186 6.37 -6.67 -8.40
N SER A 187 5.41 -7.58 -8.29
CA SER A 187 5.70 -9.01 -8.16
C SER A 187 6.47 -9.50 -9.39
N ARG A 188 7.56 -10.22 -9.14
CA ARG A 188 8.52 -10.79 -10.09
C ARG A 188 8.86 -12.23 -9.67
N GLN A 189 7.85 -12.99 -9.23
CA GLN A 189 8.00 -14.39 -8.85
C GLN A 189 8.77 -15.19 -9.90
N GLY A 190 9.70 -16.02 -9.44
CA GLY A 190 10.58 -16.83 -10.30
C GLY A 190 11.84 -16.11 -10.79
N ILE A 191 11.99 -14.80 -10.55
CA ILE A 191 13.21 -14.04 -10.83
C ILE A 191 14.08 -13.97 -9.57
N SER A 192 15.37 -14.27 -9.71
CA SER A 192 16.31 -14.18 -8.59
C SER A 192 16.50 -12.73 -8.14
N HIS A 193 16.95 -12.51 -6.90
CA HIS A 193 17.23 -11.15 -6.43
C HIS A 193 18.31 -10.45 -7.27
N GLU A 194 19.34 -11.21 -7.70
CA GLU A 194 20.40 -10.70 -8.56
C GLU A 194 19.86 -10.29 -9.94
N ASP A 195 19.05 -11.14 -10.55
CA ASP A 195 18.41 -10.84 -11.84
C ASP A 195 17.46 -9.65 -11.72
N MET A 196 16.72 -9.55 -10.62
CA MET A 196 15.86 -8.40 -10.35
C MET A 196 16.69 -7.12 -10.30
N GLN A 197 17.82 -7.09 -9.59
CA GLN A 197 18.70 -5.92 -9.57
C GLN A 197 19.27 -5.59 -10.96
N ARG A 198 19.60 -6.62 -11.76
CA ARG A 198 20.23 -6.45 -13.06
C ARG A 198 19.27 -6.02 -14.16
N TYR A 199 18.04 -6.49 -14.14
CA TYR A 199 17.10 -6.36 -15.26
C TYR A 199 15.90 -5.44 -14.97
N SER A 200 15.75 -4.97 -13.74
CA SER A 200 14.66 -4.05 -13.39
C SER A 200 14.94 -2.62 -13.89
N PRO A 201 14.00 -1.98 -14.60
CA PRO A 201 14.22 -0.63 -15.12
C PRO A 201 14.43 0.38 -13.99
N GLU A 202 13.80 0.19 -12.84
CA GLU A 202 13.90 1.11 -11.70
C GLU A 202 15.30 1.14 -11.07
N MET A 203 16.17 0.18 -11.43
CA MET A 203 17.56 0.13 -11.00
C MET A 203 18.51 0.92 -11.92
N GLY A 204 17.99 1.52 -13.01
CA GLY A 204 18.81 2.33 -13.91
C GLY A 204 19.82 1.53 -14.74
N THR A 205 19.71 0.21 -14.78
CA THR A 205 20.72 -0.67 -15.36
C THR A 205 20.70 -0.69 -16.89
N ARG A 206 21.82 -1.13 -17.46
CA ARG A 206 22.00 -1.37 -18.90
C ARG A 206 22.70 -2.72 -19.07
N PHE A 207 22.28 -3.50 -20.05
CA PHE A 207 22.85 -4.80 -20.34
C PHE A 207 22.83 -5.07 -21.85
N ALA A 208 23.77 -5.89 -22.33
CA ALA A 208 23.79 -6.31 -23.72
C ALA A 208 22.68 -7.32 -24.01
N LEU A 209 22.07 -7.24 -25.20
CA LEU A 209 21.13 -8.24 -25.65
C LEU A 209 21.82 -9.59 -25.88
N HIS A 210 21.09 -10.66 -25.62
CA HIS A 210 21.54 -12.01 -25.93
C HIS A 210 21.19 -12.36 -27.39
N TYR A 211 22.11 -13.00 -28.10
CA TYR A 211 21.95 -13.45 -29.49
C TYR A 211 22.32 -14.94 -29.58
N PHE A 212 21.59 -15.69 -30.39
CA PHE A 212 21.82 -17.11 -30.70
C PHE A 212 22.31 -17.28 -32.14
#